data_AF-A0A2V6T2M9-F1
#
_entry.id   AF-A0A2V6T2M9-F1
#
_cell.length_a   1.000
_cell.length_b   1.000
_cell.length_c   1.000
_cell.angle_alpha   90.00
_cell.angle_beta   90.00
_cell.angle_gamma   90.00
#
_symmetry.space_group_name_H-M   'P 1'
#
loop_
_entity.id
_entity.type
_entity.pdbx_description
1 polymer ?
#
loop_
_entity_poly.entity_id
_entity_poly.type
_entity_poly.pdbx_seq_one_letter_code
_entity_poly.pdbx_strand_id
1 'polypeptide(L)'
;MGRGRGAAEPGGARAPPHVPLRARLRPDPGRVLDGERTALVAVGARGQARARRGAALPEPDRVGTGHLTVTDLAPIACALFLIAAFVLAGVAQTAWLGSRTSRRFAVPLDGARTFRGRRIFGDNKTARGFLVMVPAAGAAFCLLARLVETSGSLTRELWPLTLAGYWWLGVAAGFGFMLGELPNSFLKRQLGIPPGEAPKEGLARPFFLLADRLDSIVGLLTAVSLAVPTPAMTWGVVLVIGPGIHYAFSHLLFVVGVKARSA
;
A
#
# COMPACT_ATOMS: atom_id res chain seq x y z
N MET A 1 2.58 34.26 60.50
CA MET A 1 2.95 35.68 60.48
C MET A 1 2.90 36.12 59.02
N GLY A 2 2.09 37.05 58.53
CA GLY A 2 1.13 37.96 59.13
C GLY A 2 0.88 39.09 58.10
N ARG A 3 -0.38 39.20 57.63
CA ARG A 3 -1.07 40.42 57.12
C ARG A 3 -0.50 41.09 55.85
N GLY A 4 -1.27 41.54 54.85
CA GLY A 4 -2.72 41.68 54.67
C GLY A 4 -3.05 43.04 54.03
N ARG A 5 -4.14 43.06 53.23
CA ARG A 5 -4.97 44.21 52.75
C ARG A 5 -4.45 44.95 51.50
N GLY A 6 -5.29 45.30 50.52
CA GLY A 6 -6.73 45.10 50.34
C GLY A 6 -7.30 45.91 49.15
N ALA A 7 -8.50 45.49 48.70
CA ALA A 7 -9.64 46.26 48.14
C ALA A 7 -9.42 47.14 46.88
N ALA A 8 -10.35 47.40 45.95
CA ALA A 8 -11.79 47.15 45.81
C ALA A 8 -12.23 47.23 44.32
N GLU A 9 -13.33 46.55 43.99
CA GLU A 9 -14.26 46.78 42.85
C GLU A 9 -14.96 48.17 42.95
N PRO A 10 -15.67 48.76 41.94
CA PRO A 10 -16.73 48.09 41.15
C PRO A 10 -17.10 48.63 39.73
N GLY A 11 -17.95 47.86 39.04
CA GLY A 11 -19.19 48.39 38.45
C GLY A 11 -19.25 48.68 36.93
N GLY A 12 -20.36 48.27 36.31
CA GLY A 12 -20.96 49.02 35.19
C GLY A 12 -21.34 48.23 33.95
N ALA A 13 -22.56 47.70 33.93
CA ALA A 13 -23.22 47.13 32.75
C ALA A 13 -23.43 48.14 31.61
N ARG A 14 -23.36 47.69 30.34
CA ARG A 14 -24.07 48.30 29.20
C ARG A 14 -24.56 47.25 28.21
N ALA A 15 -25.88 47.13 28.13
CA ALA A 15 -26.64 46.51 27.04
C ALA A 15 -26.83 47.50 25.87
N PRO A 16 -27.02 47.03 24.63
CA PRO A 16 -27.64 47.81 23.56
C PRO A 16 -29.16 47.53 23.41
N PRO A 17 -29.89 48.40 22.68
CA PRO A 17 -31.27 48.76 23.04
C PRO A 17 -32.42 47.99 22.35
N HIS A 18 -33.54 48.12 23.06
CA HIS A 18 -34.98 47.89 22.87
C HIS A 18 -35.60 48.36 21.52
N VAL A 19 -36.40 47.50 20.83
CA VAL A 19 -37.90 47.46 20.70
C VAL A 19 -38.45 48.37 19.55
N PRO A 20 -39.57 48.07 18.80
CA PRO A 20 -40.71 47.20 19.10
C PRO A 20 -41.24 46.23 18.02
N LEU A 21 -42.15 45.38 18.53
CA LEU A 21 -43.04 44.44 17.87
C LEU A 21 -44.46 45.07 17.70
N ARG A 22 -45.07 44.93 16.50
CA ARG A 22 -46.51 44.96 16.09
C ARG A 22 -46.62 45.66 14.72
N ALA A 23 -47.26 45.12 13.70
CA ALA A 23 -48.68 44.81 13.69
C ALA A 23 -49.05 43.71 12.68
N ARG A 24 -50.12 42.99 13.02
CA ARG A 24 -50.82 42.01 12.20
C ARG A 24 -51.48 42.70 11.00
N LEU A 25 -51.22 42.22 9.79
CA LEU A 25 -52.13 42.38 8.65
C LEU A 25 -52.25 41.02 7.96
N ARG A 26 -53.48 40.48 7.93
CA ARG A 26 -53.85 39.29 7.17
C ARG A 26 -53.75 39.63 5.66
N PRO A 27 -53.28 38.73 4.78
CA PRO A 27 -53.46 38.93 3.37
C PRO A 27 -54.92 38.68 2.98
N ASP A 28 -55.52 39.67 2.32
CA ASP A 28 -56.82 39.61 1.66
C ASP A 28 -56.73 38.74 0.39
N PRO A 29 -57.52 37.67 0.21
CA PRO A 29 -57.38 36.72 -0.90
C PRO A 29 -58.08 37.20 -2.19
N GLY A 30 -57.94 38.47 -2.56
CA GLY A 30 -58.88 39.11 -3.50
C GLY A 30 -58.32 39.97 -4.63
N ARG A 31 -57.00 40.22 -4.76
CA ARG A 31 -56.49 41.08 -5.84
C ARG A 31 -55.14 40.60 -6.39
N VAL A 32 -55.19 39.76 -7.42
CA VAL A 32 -54.09 39.60 -8.37
C VAL A 32 -54.34 40.61 -9.48
N LEU A 33 -53.46 41.60 -9.60
CA LEU A 33 -53.46 42.54 -10.71
C LEU A 33 -53.02 41.78 -11.98
N ASP A 34 -53.76 41.95 -13.09
CA ASP A 34 -53.57 41.21 -14.35
C ASP A 34 -52.15 41.27 -14.94
N GLY A 35 -51.31 42.22 -14.48
CA GLY A 35 -49.90 42.31 -14.85
C GLY A 35 -49.03 41.13 -14.37
N GLU A 36 -49.33 40.53 -13.21
CA GLU A 36 -48.50 39.46 -12.63
C GLU A 36 -48.75 38.09 -13.28
N ARG A 37 -49.96 37.85 -13.79
CA ARG A 37 -50.29 36.63 -14.56
C ARG A 37 -49.49 36.54 -15.86
N THR A 38 -49.30 37.66 -16.53
CA THR A 38 -48.54 37.72 -17.80
C THR A 38 -47.05 37.44 -17.59
N ALA A 39 -46.48 37.87 -16.46
CA ALA A 39 -45.09 37.59 -16.09
C ALA A 39 -44.87 36.10 -15.76
N LEU A 40 -45.80 35.46 -15.04
CA LEU A 40 -45.73 34.03 -14.71
C LEU A 40 -45.84 33.13 -15.96
N VAL A 41 -46.70 33.48 -16.92
CA VAL A 41 -46.83 32.75 -18.19
C VAL A 41 -45.55 32.89 -19.04
N ALA A 42 -44.91 34.06 -19.05
CA ALA A 42 -43.65 34.28 -19.77
C ALA A 42 -42.45 33.50 -19.18
N VAL A 43 -42.41 33.32 -17.85
CA VAL A 43 -41.39 32.49 -17.18
C VAL A 43 -41.60 31.01 -17.50
N GLY A 44 -42.85 30.53 -17.53
CA GLY A 44 -43.18 29.16 -17.92
C GLY A 44 -42.79 28.82 -19.37
N ALA A 45 -43.02 29.74 -20.31
CA ALA A 45 -42.65 29.56 -21.71
C ALA A 45 -41.12 29.53 -21.93
N ARG A 46 -40.35 30.32 -21.19
CA ARG A 46 -38.87 30.28 -21.21
C ARG A 46 -38.30 29.00 -20.59
N GLY A 47 -38.95 28.45 -19.55
CA GLY A 47 -38.59 27.16 -18.96
C GLY A 47 -38.77 25.99 -19.91
N GLN A 48 -39.89 25.96 -20.65
CA GLN A 48 -40.19 24.89 -21.62
C GLN A 48 -39.32 24.96 -22.89
N ALA A 49 -38.97 26.17 -23.36
CA ALA A 49 -38.05 26.34 -24.49
C ALA A 49 -36.60 25.91 -24.16
N ARG A 50 -36.17 26.08 -22.90
CA ARG A 50 -34.86 25.61 -22.42
C ARG A 50 -34.83 24.10 -22.18
N ALA A 51 -35.95 23.49 -21.77
CA ALA A 51 -36.09 22.05 -21.58
C ALA A 51 -36.06 21.26 -22.90
N ARG A 52 -36.48 21.85 -24.03
CA ARG A 52 -36.46 21.20 -25.36
C ARG A 52 -35.10 21.28 -26.09
N ARG A 53 -34.11 21.98 -25.52
CA ARG A 53 -32.72 22.03 -26.02
C ARG A 53 -31.72 21.45 -24.99
N GLY A 54 -32.17 20.52 -24.17
CA GLY A 54 -31.27 19.61 -23.48
C GLY A 54 -30.70 18.63 -24.50
N ALA A 55 -29.54 18.95 -25.06
CA ALA A 55 -28.66 17.90 -25.56
C ALA A 55 -28.57 16.85 -24.46
N ALA A 56 -28.82 15.58 -24.79
CA ALA A 56 -28.64 14.48 -23.86
C ALA A 56 -27.26 14.65 -23.22
N LEU A 57 -27.25 15.01 -21.93
CA LEU A 57 -26.03 14.93 -21.14
C LEU A 57 -25.56 13.49 -21.32
N PRO A 58 -24.29 13.25 -21.74
CA PRO A 58 -23.77 11.90 -21.70
C PRO A 58 -24.01 11.40 -20.29
N GLU A 59 -24.70 10.26 -20.16
CA GLU A 59 -24.79 9.56 -18.88
C GLU A 59 -23.38 9.57 -18.28
N PRO A 60 -23.20 9.94 -17.00
CA PRO A 60 -21.91 9.77 -16.36
C PRO A 60 -21.57 8.29 -16.53
N ASP A 61 -20.53 8.04 -17.32
CA ASP A 61 -20.00 6.72 -17.61
C ASP A 61 -19.99 6.01 -16.26
N ARG A 62 -20.90 5.04 -16.11
CA ARG A 62 -21.06 4.32 -14.85
C ARG A 62 -19.68 3.77 -14.62
N VAL A 63 -18.96 4.35 -13.65
CA VAL A 63 -17.66 3.87 -13.21
C VAL A 63 -17.94 2.44 -12.84
N GLY A 64 -17.65 1.55 -13.80
CA GLY A 64 -17.80 0.15 -13.62
C GLY A 64 -16.83 -0.15 -12.51
N THR A 65 -17.37 -0.39 -11.31
CA THR A 65 -16.82 -1.40 -10.44
C THR A 65 -16.97 -2.72 -11.19
N GLY A 66 -16.25 -2.85 -12.31
CA GLY A 66 -16.06 -4.10 -12.99
C GLY A 66 -15.39 -4.96 -11.96
N HIS A 67 -16.10 -6.00 -11.52
CA HIS A 67 -15.45 -7.12 -10.86
C HIS A 67 -14.31 -7.54 -11.80
N LEU A 68 -13.08 -7.20 -11.42
CA LEU A 68 -11.89 -7.59 -12.16
C LEU A 68 -11.86 -9.12 -12.18
N THR A 69 -12.20 -9.68 -13.33
CA THR A 69 -12.11 -11.10 -13.54
C THR A 69 -10.65 -11.43 -13.89
N VAL A 70 -10.10 -12.46 -13.25
CA VAL A 70 -8.74 -12.97 -13.47
C VAL A 70 -8.44 -13.23 -14.96
N THR A 71 -9.47 -13.38 -15.79
CA THR A 71 -9.43 -13.59 -17.23
C THR A 71 -8.79 -12.46 -18.04
N ASP A 72 -8.75 -11.22 -17.54
CA ASP A 72 -8.20 -10.08 -18.31
C ASP A 72 -6.69 -9.87 -18.07
N LEU A 73 -6.12 -10.53 -17.05
CA LEU A 73 -4.71 -10.40 -16.70
C LEU A 73 -3.88 -11.44 -17.47
N ALA A 74 -2.79 -11.03 -18.10
CA ALA A 74 -1.86 -11.99 -18.70
C ALA A 74 -0.97 -12.58 -17.59
N PRO A 75 -1.10 -13.87 -17.24
CA PRO A 75 -0.44 -14.40 -16.05
C PRO A 75 1.08 -14.36 -16.13
N ILE A 76 1.61 -14.54 -17.35
CA ILE A 76 3.04 -14.51 -17.65
C ILE A 76 3.58 -13.09 -17.52
N ALA A 77 2.89 -12.08 -18.05
CA ALA A 77 3.31 -10.69 -17.92
C ALA A 77 3.36 -10.25 -16.45
N CYS A 78 2.33 -10.61 -15.67
CA CYS A 78 2.30 -10.35 -14.23
C CYS A 78 3.47 -11.03 -13.50
N ALA A 79 3.80 -12.28 -13.85
CA ALA A 79 4.92 -13.01 -13.25
C ALA A 79 6.27 -12.36 -13.58
N LEU A 80 6.50 -12.04 -14.86
CA LEU A 80 7.72 -11.37 -15.32
C LEU A 80 7.88 -9.99 -14.68
N PHE A 81 6.79 -9.24 -14.53
CA PHE A 81 6.78 -7.96 -13.84
C PHE A 81 7.22 -8.11 -12.38
N LEU A 82 6.61 -9.04 -11.63
CA LEU A 82 6.98 -9.29 -10.23
C LEU A 82 8.44 -9.73 -10.09
N ILE A 83 8.89 -10.64 -10.95
CA ILE A 83 10.29 -11.11 -10.97
C ILE A 83 11.24 -9.95 -11.24
N ALA A 84 11.01 -9.16 -12.29
CA ALA A 84 11.86 -8.03 -12.65
C ALA A 84 11.90 -6.99 -11.52
N ALA A 85 10.76 -6.67 -10.93
CA ALA A 85 10.67 -5.72 -9.83
C ALA A 85 11.48 -6.17 -8.61
N PHE A 86 11.40 -7.45 -8.25
CA PHE A 86 12.11 -8.01 -7.10
C PHE A 86 13.61 -8.22 -7.36
N VAL A 87 14.02 -8.42 -8.62
CA VAL A 87 15.44 -8.35 -9.00
C VAL A 87 15.98 -6.95 -8.76
N LEU A 88 15.29 -5.92 -9.24
CA LEU A 88 15.71 -4.52 -9.02
C LEU A 88 15.76 -4.16 -7.53
N ALA A 89 14.72 -4.52 -6.77
CA ALA A 89 14.68 -4.31 -5.33
C ALA A 89 15.79 -5.08 -4.59
N GLY A 90 16.04 -6.33 -5.00
CA GLY A 90 17.11 -7.18 -4.43
C GLY A 90 18.52 -6.63 -4.65
N VAL A 91 18.76 -5.98 -5.80
CA VAL A 91 20.01 -5.26 -6.07
C VAL A 91 20.19 -4.10 -5.09
N ALA A 92 19.18 -3.25 -4.95
CA ALA A 92 19.23 -2.11 -4.02
C ALA A 92 19.42 -2.58 -2.57
N GLN A 93 18.67 -3.61 -2.16
CA GLN A 93 18.77 -4.23 -0.85
C GLN A 93 20.18 -4.75 -0.57
N THR A 94 20.79 -5.43 -1.53
CA THR A 94 22.11 -6.01 -1.35
C THR A 94 23.20 -4.95 -1.27
N ALA A 95 23.15 -3.94 -2.14
CA ALA A 95 24.04 -2.79 -2.08
C ALA A 95 23.95 -2.10 -0.71
N TRP A 96 22.73 -1.95 -0.18
CA TRP A 96 22.50 -1.43 1.15
C TRP A 96 23.12 -2.30 2.25
N LEU A 97 22.86 -3.61 2.25
CA LEU A 97 23.39 -4.54 3.27
C LEU A 97 24.92 -4.63 3.26
N GLY A 98 25.56 -4.40 2.10
CA GLY A 98 27.02 -4.30 1.98
C GLY A 98 27.60 -2.98 2.52
N SER A 99 26.79 -1.93 2.65
CA SER A 99 27.25 -0.61 3.12
C SER A 99 27.54 -0.58 4.62
N ARG A 100 28.53 0.23 5.04
CA ARG A 100 28.84 0.46 6.47
C ARG A 100 27.69 1.14 7.21
N THR A 101 26.95 2.01 6.52
CA THR A 101 25.81 2.75 7.08
C THR A 101 24.70 1.82 7.53
N SER A 102 24.45 0.73 6.81
CA SER A 102 23.41 -0.25 7.18
C SER A 102 23.63 -0.90 8.54
N ARG A 103 24.88 -0.97 9.02
CA ARG A 103 25.23 -1.56 10.32
C ARG A 103 24.61 -0.78 11.50
N ARG A 104 24.32 0.52 11.32
CA ARG A 104 23.61 1.34 12.33
C ARG A 104 22.18 0.85 12.56
N PHE A 105 21.60 0.15 11.59
CA PHE A 105 20.24 -0.39 11.63
C PHE A 105 20.22 -1.91 11.85
N ALA A 106 21.32 -2.49 12.35
CA ALA A 106 21.42 -3.93 12.66
C ALA A 106 20.68 -4.33 13.94
N VAL A 107 19.66 -3.58 14.34
CA VAL A 107 18.81 -3.90 15.50
C VAL A 107 17.97 -5.15 15.16
N PRO A 108 18.05 -6.22 15.97
CA PRO A 108 17.22 -7.41 15.78
C PRO A 108 15.74 -7.06 15.90
N LEU A 109 14.91 -7.61 15.00
CA LEU A 109 13.47 -7.36 14.98
C LEU A 109 12.78 -7.89 16.24
N ASP A 110 13.31 -8.95 16.85
CA ASP A 110 12.79 -9.48 18.11
C ASP A 110 13.23 -8.66 19.34
N GLY A 111 14.14 -7.70 19.18
CA GLY A 111 14.71 -6.94 20.29
C GLY A 111 15.41 -7.83 21.33
N ALA A 112 16.01 -8.95 20.89
CA ALA A 112 16.60 -9.98 21.74
C ALA A 112 15.62 -10.72 22.66
N ARG A 113 14.31 -10.58 22.45
CA ARG A 113 13.29 -11.32 23.21
C ARG A 113 13.34 -12.82 22.94
N THR A 114 12.83 -13.57 23.90
CA THR A 114 12.74 -15.03 23.85
C THR A 114 11.29 -15.50 23.99
N PHE A 115 11.02 -16.67 23.40
CA PHE A 115 9.81 -17.46 23.58
C PHE A 115 10.23 -18.88 23.96
N ARG A 116 9.69 -19.40 25.07
CA ARG A 116 10.07 -20.72 25.64
C ARG A 116 11.58 -20.89 25.85
N GLY A 117 12.25 -19.83 26.32
CA GLY A 117 13.70 -19.84 26.58
C GLY A 117 14.58 -19.77 25.33
N ARG A 118 14.01 -19.65 24.12
CA ARG A 118 14.74 -19.56 22.85
C ARG A 118 14.43 -18.23 22.16
N ARG A 119 15.35 -17.72 21.33
CA ARG A 119 15.14 -16.46 20.55
C ARG A 119 13.88 -16.55 19.69
N ILE A 120 13.21 -15.43 19.44
CA ILE A 120 12.01 -15.42 18.56
C ILE A 120 12.46 -15.53 17.10
N PHE A 121 13.31 -14.63 16.61
CA PHE A 121 13.80 -14.67 15.22
C PHE A 121 15.32 -14.87 15.13
N GLY A 122 16.07 -14.31 16.09
CA GLY A 122 17.53 -14.31 16.11
C GLY A 122 18.15 -13.12 15.37
N ASP A 123 19.47 -12.94 15.54
CA ASP A 123 20.17 -11.70 15.19
C ASP A 123 20.28 -11.40 13.70
N ASN A 124 20.00 -12.37 12.83
CA ASN A 124 20.04 -12.17 11.39
C ASN A 124 18.81 -11.43 10.85
N LYS A 125 17.69 -11.41 11.59
CA LYS A 125 16.46 -10.72 11.20
C LYS A 125 16.45 -9.32 11.80
N THR A 126 16.81 -8.34 10.98
CA THR A 126 17.14 -6.97 11.42
C THR A 126 16.32 -5.92 10.68
N ALA A 127 16.10 -4.77 11.31
CA ALA A 127 15.34 -3.66 10.72
C ALA A 127 15.97 -3.10 9.43
N ARG A 128 17.30 -3.18 9.29
CA ARG A 128 18.03 -2.79 8.07
C ARG A 128 17.44 -3.37 6.80
N GLY A 129 16.90 -4.59 6.86
CA GLY A 129 16.36 -5.27 5.69
C GLY A 129 15.04 -4.65 5.24
N PHE A 130 14.16 -4.32 6.19
CA PHE A 130 12.88 -3.69 5.90
C PHE A 130 13.05 -2.26 5.38
N LEU A 131 14.03 -1.53 5.93
CA LEU A 131 14.25 -0.12 5.63
C LEU A 131 14.50 0.16 4.14
N VAL A 132 15.12 -0.79 3.42
CA VAL A 132 15.42 -0.62 1.99
C VAL A 132 14.57 -1.52 1.11
N MET A 133 14.35 -2.79 1.47
CA MET A 133 13.57 -3.71 0.62
C MET A 133 12.18 -3.18 0.31
N VAL A 134 11.48 -2.63 1.31
CA VAL A 134 10.09 -2.15 1.16
C VAL A 134 10.00 -0.95 0.21
N PRO A 135 10.73 0.17 0.42
CA PRO A 135 10.68 1.28 -0.51
C PRO A 135 11.33 0.96 -1.86
N ALA A 136 12.35 0.09 -1.92
CA ALA A 136 12.95 -0.32 -3.18
C ALA A 136 11.97 -1.13 -4.05
N ALA A 137 11.16 -2.00 -3.43
CA ALA A 137 10.09 -2.71 -4.13
C ALA A 137 9.02 -1.73 -4.65
N GLY A 138 8.57 -0.77 -3.84
CA GLY A 138 7.68 0.31 -4.28
C GLY A 138 8.25 1.08 -5.49
N ALA A 139 9.51 1.49 -5.41
CA ALA A 139 10.18 2.22 -6.49
C ALA A 139 10.33 1.38 -7.76
N ALA A 140 10.69 0.11 -7.63
CA ALA A 140 10.82 -0.81 -8.76
C ALA A 140 9.48 -1.06 -9.47
N PHE A 141 8.39 -1.23 -8.71
CA PHE A 141 7.04 -1.35 -9.28
C PHE A 141 6.66 -0.10 -10.06
N CYS A 142 6.87 1.09 -9.49
CA CYS A 142 6.62 2.35 -10.19
C CYS A 142 7.44 2.48 -11.48
N LEU A 143 8.74 2.21 -11.40
CA LEU A 143 9.64 2.32 -12.54
C LEU A 143 9.21 1.39 -13.67
N LEU A 144 8.96 0.12 -13.36
CA LEU A 144 8.54 -0.86 -14.38
C LEU A 144 7.16 -0.56 -14.93
N ALA A 145 6.22 -0.10 -14.10
CA ALA A 145 4.90 0.32 -14.58
C ALA A 145 5.01 1.47 -15.58
N ARG A 146 5.86 2.47 -15.31
CA ARG A 146 6.14 3.55 -16.26
C ARG A 146 6.79 3.07 -17.55
N LEU A 147 7.77 2.17 -17.47
CA LEU A 147 8.45 1.64 -18.66
C LEU A 147 7.47 0.86 -19.55
N VAL A 148 6.62 0.03 -18.94
CA VAL A 148 5.54 -0.69 -19.64
C VAL A 148 4.52 0.28 -20.24
N GLU A 149 4.15 1.34 -19.51
CA GLU A 149 3.28 2.40 -20.01
C GLU A 149 3.82 3.04 -21.29
N THR A 150 5.11 3.38 -21.29
CA THR A 150 5.76 4.03 -22.45
C THR A 150 6.01 3.10 -23.64
N SER A 151 6.11 1.78 -23.43
CA SER A 151 6.36 0.82 -24.52
C SER A 151 5.09 0.45 -25.29
N GLY A 152 3.90 0.75 -24.76
CA GLY A 152 2.61 0.59 -25.43
C GLY A 152 2.15 -0.86 -25.68
N SER A 153 3.02 -1.86 -25.50
CA SER A 153 2.76 -3.26 -25.85
C SER A 153 2.18 -4.12 -24.73
N LEU A 154 2.42 -3.77 -23.45
CA LEU A 154 2.11 -4.63 -22.29
C LEU A 154 1.18 -3.98 -21.26
N THR A 155 0.70 -2.75 -21.50
CA THR A 155 -0.11 -2.00 -20.52
C THR A 155 -1.46 -2.63 -20.21
N ARG A 156 -2.07 -3.28 -21.20
CA ARG A 156 -3.37 -3.96 -21.05
C ARG A 156 -3.26 -5.34 -20.40
N GLU A 157 -2.04 -5.84 -20.18
CA GLU A 157 -1.79 -7.19 -19.69
C GLU A 157 -1.50 -7.26 -18.18
N LEU A 158 -1.26 -6.10 -17.55
CA LEU A 158 -0.97 -5.96 -16.12
C LEU A 158 -2.17 -5.41 -15.36
N TRP A 159 -2.01 -5.23 -14.05
CA TRP A 159 -3.04 -4.63 -13.20
C TRP A 159 -3.33 -3.18 -13.63
N PRO A 160 -4.62 -2.79 -13.77
CA PRO A 160 -5.02 -1.45 -14.18
C PRO A 160 -4.91 -0.46 -13.00
N LEU A 161 -3.70 -0.27 -12.51
CA LEU A 161 -3.40 0.60 -11.37
C LEU A 161 -2.77 1.92 -11.83
N THR A 162 -3.04 2.98 -11.08
CA THR A 162 -2.26 4.22 -11.21
C THR A 162 -0.82 3.98 -10.77
N LEU A 163 0.09 4.91 -11.11
CA LEU A 163 1.46 4.85 -10.62
C LEU A 163 1.55 4.79 -9.09
N ALA A 164 0.70 5.55 -8.39
CA ALA A 164 0.59 5.49 -6.93
C ALA A 164 0.06 4.12 -6.46
N GLY A 165 -0.83 3.48 -7.22
CA GLY A 165 -1.28 2.12 -6.95
C GLY A 165 -0.13 1.11 -7.07
N TYR A 166 0.71 1.22 -8.11
CA TYR A 166 1.90 0.40 -8.25
C TYR A 166 2.93 0.63 -7.14
N TRP A 167 3.12 1.87 -6.69
CA TRP A 167 3.95 2.17 -5.51
C TRP A 167 3.49 1.39 -4.29
N TRP A 168 2.21 1.50 -3.92
CA TRP A 168 1.67 0.86 -2.74
C TRP A 168 1.61 -0.66 -2.87
N LEU A 169 1.32 -1.18 -4.07
CA LEU A 169 1.41 -2.61 -4.34
C LEU A 169 2.84 -3.12 -4.13
N GLY A 170 3.85 -2.39 -4.63
CA GLY A 170 5.26 -2.72 -4.43
C GLY A 170 5.70 -2.63 -2.96
N VAL A 171 5.21 -1.64 -2.21
CA VAL A 171 5.43 -1.53 -0.75
C VAL A 171 4.82 -2.73 -0.02
N ALA A 172 3.57 -3.09 -0.32
CA ALA A 172 2.89 -4.24 0.27
C ALA A 172 3.61 -5.55 -0.07
N ALA A 173 3.99 -5.70 -1.33
CA ALA A 173 4.78 -6.82 -1.84
C ALA A 173 6.12 -6.96 -1.12
N GLY A 174 6.89 -5.88 -1.00
CA GLY A 174 8.18 -5.88 -0.30
C GLY A 174 8.04 -6.17 1.19
N PHE A 175 6.98 -5.65 1.82
CA PHE A 175 6.68 -5.95 3.22
C PHE A 175 6.27 -7.42 3.42
N GLY A 176 5.40 -7.95 2.55
CA GLY A 176 5.02 -9.35 2.52
C GLY A 176 6.21 -10.28 2.33
N PHE A 177 7.13 -9.93 1.43
CA PHE A 177 8.38 -10.65 1.21
C PHE A 177 9.20 -10.77 2.50
N MET A 178 9.38 -9.66 3.21
CA MET A 178 10.16 -9.62 4.45
C MET A 178 9.45 -10.33 5.61
N LEU A 179 8.11 -10.25 5.68
CA LEU A 179 7.31 -10.96 6.68
C LEU A 179 7.28 -12.47 6.43
N GLY A 180 7.28 -12.90 5.17
CA GLY A 180 7.24 -14.32 4.78
C GLY A 180 8.36 -15.14 5.41
N GLU A 181 9.53 -14.54 5.62
CA GLU A 181 10.69 -15.20 6.24
C GLU A 181 10.58 -15.40 7.77
N LEU A 182 9.70 -14.66 8.44
CA LEU A 182 9.65 -14.62 9.91
C LEU A 182 9.08 -15.91 10.53
N PRO A 183 7.98 -16.52 10.03
CA PRO A 183 7.47 -17.77 10.56
C PRO A 183 8.50 -18.89 10.54
N ASN A 184 9.21 -19.04 9.42
CA ASN A 184 10.26 -20.03 9.26
C ASN A 184 11.45 -19.77 10.21
N SER A 185 11.84 -18.50 10.36
CA SER A 185 12.86 -18.12 11.34
C SER A 185 12.47 -18.46 12.77
N PHE A 186 11.21 -18.22 13.14
CA PHE A 186 10.66 -18.59 14.43
C PHE A 186 10.71 -20.10 14.66
N LEU A 187 10.21 -20.90 13.71
CA LEU A 187 10.25 -22.36 13.77
C LEU A 187 11.69 -22.88 13.96
N LYS A 188 12.65 -22.34 13.19
CA LYS A 188 14.07 -22.71 13.33
C LYS A 188 14.60 -22.42 14.74
N ARG A 189 14.29 -21.26 15.32
CA ARG A 189 14.72 -20.94 16.70
C ARG A 189 14.06 -21.84 17.73
N GLN A 190 12.78 -22.14 17.58
CA GLN A 190 12.06 -23.04 18.49
C GLN A 190 12.56 -24.47 18.41
N LEU A 191 13.12 -24.90 17.28
CA LEU A 191 13.82 -26.18 17.13
C LEU A 191 15.30 -26.17 17.56
N GLY A 192 15.83 -25.02 17.97
CA GLY A 192 17.21 -24.91 18.47
C GLY A 192 18.26 -24.79 17.38
N ILE A 193 17.84 -24.49 16.15
CA ILE A 193 18.73 -24.26 15.01
C ILE A 193 19.31 -22.84 15.13
N PRO A 194 20.63 -22.62 15.12
CA PRO A 194 21.23 -21.29 15.21
C PRO A 194 20.92 -20.37 14.02
N PRO A 195 20.96 -19.03 14.20
CA PRO A 195 20.77 -18.08 13.10
C PRO A 195 21.77 -18.28 11.96
N GLY A 196 21.28 -18.40 10.72
CA GLY A 196 22.13 -18.58 9.54
C GLY A 196 22.61 -20.01 9.32
N GLU A 197 22.22 -20.95 10.19
CA GLU A 197 22.49 -22.36 10.01
C GLU A 197 21.25 -23.11 9.50
N ALA A 198 21.49 -24.12 8.68
CA ALA A 198 20.51 -25.15 8.36
C ALA A 198 20.61 -26.29 9.38
N PRO A 199 19.56 -27.11 9.57
CA PRO A 199 19.66 -28.32 10.38
C PRO A 199 20.84 -29.19 9.94
N LYS A 200 21.60 -29.71 10.93
CA LYS A 200 22.82 -30.48 10.65
C LYS A 200 22.50 -31.85 10.01
N GLU A 201 21.41 -32.51 10.40
CA GLU A 201 21.09 -33.87 9.96
C GLU A 201 19.57 -34.14 9.84
N GLY A 202 19.19 -35.15 9.03
CA GLY A 202 17.83 -35.67 8.92
C GLY A 202 16.92 -35.00 7.86
N LEU A 203 15.68 -35.50 7.76
CA LEU A 203 14.65 -35.03 6.82
C LEU A 203 14.24 -33.55 7.04
N ALA A 204 14.58 -32.97 8.19
CA ALA A 204 14.36 -31.55 8.47
C ALA A 204 15.24 -30.64 7.60
N ARG A 205 16.45 -31.06 7.21
CA ARG A 205 17.39 -30.25 6.41
C ARG A 205 16.82 -29.86 5.04
N PRO A 206 16.38 -30.79 4.17
CA PRO A 206 15.81 -30.42 2.87
C PRO A 206 14.54 -29.57 3.02
N PHE A 207 13.71 -29.84 4.03
CA PHE A 207 12.53 -29.04 4.32
C PHE A 207 12.88 -27.57 4.62
N PHE A 208 13.80 -27.31 5.56
CA PHE A 208 14.18 -25.94 5.91
C PHE A 208 14.94 -25.22 4.80
N LEU A 209 15.71 -25.95 3.98
CA LEU A 209 16.37 -25.38 2.80
C LEU A 209 15.36 -24.97 1.72
N LEU A 210 14.30 -25.76 1.53
CA LEU A 210 13.22 -25.42 0.61
C LEU A 210 12.40 -24.25 1.15
N ALA A 211 12.05 -24.29 2.44
CA ALA A 211 11.32 -23.23 3.12
C ALA A 211 12.08 -21.90 3.04
N ASP A 212 13.39 -21.88 3.29
CA ASP A 212 14.24 -20.68 3.21
C ASP A 212 14.26 -20.02 1.82
N ARG A 213 13.93 -20.78 0.75
CA ARG A 213 13.90 -20.26 -0.63
C ARG A 213 12.52 -19.80 -1.05
N LEU A 214 11.47 -20.35 -0.46
CA LEU A 214 10.09 -20.11 -0.86
C LEU A 214 9.34 -19.18 0.09
N ASP A 215 9.74 -19.09 1.36
CA ASP A 215 9.01 -18.37 2.40
C ASP A 215 8.80 -16.88 2.06
N SER A 216 9.83 -16.20 1.60
CA SER A 216 9.80 -14.82 1.13
C SER A 216 8.97 -14.65 -0.15
N ILE A 217 9.06 -15.60 -1.10
CA ILE A 217 8.28 -15.58 -2.35
C ILE A 217 6.79 -15.77 -2.05
N VAL A 218 6.44 -16.69 -1.15
CA VAL A 218 5.07 -16.92 -0.71
C VAL A 218 4.53 -15.69 0.02
N GLY A 219 5.33 -15.06 0.89
CA GLY A 219 4.96 -13.82 1.57
C GLY A 219 4.65 -12.68 0.59
N LEU A 220 5.50 -12.50 -0.43
CA LEU A 220 5.30 -11.59 -1.54
C LEU A 220 3.98 -11.86 -2.27
N LEU A 221 3.80 -13.08 -2.78
CA LEU A 221 2.66 -13.45 -3.61
C LEU A 221 1.34 -13.35 -2.83
N THR A 222 1.37 -13.68 -1.53
CA THR A 222 0.24 -13.50 -0.63
C THR A 222 -0.12 -12.04 -0.50
N ALA A 223 0.84 -11.15 -0.23
CA ALA A 223 0.58 -9.71 -0.09
C ALA A 223 0.02 -9.09 -1.38
N VAL A 224 0.53 -9.49 -2.54
CA VAL A 224 0.01 -9.04 -3.84
C VAL A 224 -1.42 -9.57 -4.05
N SER A 225 -1.67 -10.85 -3.76
CA SER A 225 -2.99 -11.47 -3.96
C SER A 225 -4.08 -10.93 -3.02
N LEU A 226 -3.68 -10.38 -1.86
CA LEU A 226 -4.61 -9.68 -0.96
C LEU A 226 -4.97 -8.28 -1.49
N ALA A 227 -4.10 -7.66 -2.28
CA ALA A 227 -4.30 -6.31 -2.81
C ALA A 227 -4.98 -6.32 -4.18
N VAL A 228 -4.65 -7.30 -5.03
CA VAL A 228 -5.14 -7.39 -6.42
C VAL A 228 -5.38 -8.83 -6.84
N PRO A 229 -6.33 -9.08 -7.76
CA PRO A 229 -6.51 -10.40 -8.36
C PRO A 229 -5.20 -10.89 -8.97
N THR A 230 -4.76 -12.07 -8.57
CA THR A 230 -3.49 -12.64 -9.03
C THR A 230 -3.75 -14.03 -9.60
N PRO A 231 -3.52 -14.27 -10.91
CA PRO A 231 -3.74 -15.57 -11.51
C PRO A 231 -2.90 -16.68 -10.86
N ALA A 232 -3.46 -17.89 -10.75
CA ALA A 232 -2.72 -19.05 -10.19
C ALA A 232 -1.47 -19.41 -11.00
N MET A 233 -1.51 -19.18 -12.32
CA MET A 233 -0.33 -19.38 -13.17
C MET A 233 0.80 -18.37 -12.85
N THR A 234 0.46 -17.13 -12.46
CA THR A 234 1.46 -16.15 -11.97
C THR A 234 2.18 -16.70 -10.74
N TRP A 235 1.45 -17.27 -9.78
CA TRP A 235 2.05 -17.96 -8.64
C TRP A 235 3.00 -19.09 -9.06
N GLY A 236 2.54 -19.98 -9.94
CA GLY A 236 3.33 -21.12 -10.42
C GLY A 236 4.64 -20.68 -11.08
N VAL A 237 4.60 -19.68 -11.96
CA VAL A 237 5.79 -19.15 -12.64
C VAL A 237 6.76 -18.52 -11.65
N VAL A 238 6.27 -17.68 -10.73
CA VAL A 238 7.12 -17.00 -9.75
C VAL A 238 7.74 -18.00 -8.75
N LEU A 239 6.99 -19.02 -8.30
CA LEU A 239 7.50 -20.05 -7.38
C LEU A 239 8.52 -21.00 -8.03
N VAL A 240 8.44 -21.23 -9.35
CA VAL A 240 9.40 -22.06 -10.08
C VAL A 240 10.66 -21.28 -10.46
N ILE A 241 10.49 -20.08 -11.01
CA ILE A 241 11.61 -19.27 -11.54
C ILE A 241 12.31 -18.48 -10.43
N GLY A 242 11.55 -17.93 -9.48
CA GLY A 242 12.03 -17.05 -8.42
C GLY A 242 13.20 -17.63 -7.61
N PRO A 243 13.14 -18.88 -7.13
CA PRO A 243 14.25 -19.51 -6.40
C PRO A 243 15.53 -19.62 -7.24
N GLY A 244 15.40 -19.89 -8.55
CA GLY A 244 16.54 -19.97 -9.46
C GLY A 244 17.25 -18.62 -9.62
N ILE A 245 16.47 -17.55 -9.77
CA ILE A 245 17.00 -16.18 -9.83
C ILE A 245 17.63 -15.78 -8.50
N HIS A 246 17.00 -16.10 -7.37
CA HIS A 246 17.54 -15.82 -6.04
C HIS A 246 18.89 -16.53 -5.81
N TYR A 247 19.00 -17.78 -6.26
CA TYR A 247 20.25 -18.54 -6.23
C TYR A 247 21.34 -17.89 -7.10
N ALA A 248 21.01 -17.53 -8.34
CA ALA A 248 21.94 -16.86 -9.25
C ALA A 248 22.45 -15.53 -8.66
N PHE A 249 21.56 -14.76 -8.03
CA PHE A 249 21.91 -13.52 -7.36
C PHE A 249 22.84 -13.75 -6.17
N SER A 250 22.52 -14.71 -5.31
CA SER A 250 23.38 -15.09 -4.17
C SER A 250 24.76 -15.59 -4.62
N HIS A 251 24.82 -16.31 -5.74
CA HIS A 251 26.08 -16.77 -6.32
C HIS A 251 26.92 -15.61 -6.89
N LEU A 252 26.30 -14.69 -7.62
CA LEU A 252 26.98 -13.50 -8.16
C LEU A 252 27.63 -12.67 -7.04
N LEU A 253 26.94 -12.49 -5.92
CA LEU A 253 27.46 -11.74 -4.77
C LEU A 253 28.60 -12.44 -4.03
N PHE A 254 28.62 -13.77 -4.06
CA PHE A 254 29.74 -14.54 -3.57
C PHE A 254 30.98 -14.33 -4.45
N VAL A 255 30.81 -14.39 -5.78
CA VAL A 255 31.89 -14.16 -6.75
C VAL A 255 32.45 -12.73 -6.67
N VAL A 256 31.60 -11.73 -6.44
CA VAL A 256 32.00 -10.32 -6.29
C VAL A 256 32.59 -10.03 -4.88
N GLY A 257 32.65 -11.02 -3.98
CA GLY A 257 33.30 -10.89 -2.67
C GLY A 257 32.50 -10.11 -1.63
N VAL A 258 31.22 -9.81 -1.89
CA VAL A 258 30.31 -9.12 -0.95
C VAL A 258 29.74 -10.10 0.09
N LYS A 259 29.63 -11.38 -0.25
CA LYS A 259 29.14 -12.45 0.64
C LYS A 259 30.21 -13.53 0.82
N ALA A 260 30.46 -13.97 2.06
CA ALA A 260 31.51 -14.95 2.37
C ALA A 260 31.15 -16.42 1.99
N ARG A 261 29.89 -16.72 1.63
CA ARG A 261 29.44 -18.06 1.17
C ARG A 261 28.27 -17.97 0.18
N SER A 262 28.27 -18.84 -0.83
CA SER A 262 27.13 -19.10 -1.72
C SER A 262 26.19 -20.15 -1.11
N ALA A 263 25.24 -19.70 -0.30
CA ALA A 263 24.05 -20.46 0.06
C ALA A 263 22.90 -19.49 0.33
#